data_AF-A0A8J3X4P9-F1
#
_entry.id   AF-A0A8J3X4P9-F1
#
_cell.length_a   1.000
_cell.length_b   1.000
_cell.length_c   1.000
_cell.angle_alpha   90.00
_cell.angle_beta   90.00
_cell.angle_gamma   90.00
#
_symmetry.space_group_name_H-M   'P 1'
#
loop_
_entity.id
_entity.type
_entity.pdbx_description
1 polymer ?
#
loop_
_entity_poly.entity_id
_entity_poly.type
_entity_poly.pdbx_seq_one_letter_code
_entity_poly.pdbx_strand_id
1 'polypeptide(L)'
;MRDLNTRDVITRDLITRDMNTRDMNTVVGSHDILLVTLDTLRYDVAARLVADGRLPNLARVLPEGRWERRHSPGSFTYAAHAAMFAGFLPTPAEPGAHARPFAARFPGSETTAAGTWVFDAPDLPTGLAKAGYQTVCVGGVGFFNKQSPLGSALPGLFEESHWAPEFGVTSRHSLERQIDRAELALRDRDEPAFLFVNVSALHQPNWFHLAGAAQEDGDTLESHAAALEYVDRHIGRLFALMTRNRPCFTIICSDHGTAYGESGHTGHRIGHEVVWTVPYAEFVLERTPARPRPQWGRARAWDRIRG
;
A
#
# COMPACT_ATOMS: atom_id res chain seq x y z
N MET A 1 32.18 -25.98 -10.54
CA MET A 1 30.98 -26.66 -9.98
C MET A 1 30.33 -25.68 -9.02
N ARG A 2 29.16 -25.16 -9.45
CA ARG A 2 28.18 -24.32 -8.76
C ARG A 2 28.58 -22.88 -8.39
N ASP A 3 28.21 -21.98 -9.31
CA ASP A 3 28.00 -20.55 -9.13
C ASP A 3 26.99 -20.25 -8.01
N LEU A 4 27.40 -19.37 -7.09
CA LEU A 4 26.54 -18.79 -6.06
C LEU A 4 25.92 -17.48 -6.58
N ASN A 5 24.64 -17.61 -6.96
CA ASN A 5 23.53 -16.71 -6.68
C ASN A 5 23.73 -15.18 -6.89
N THR A 6 23.51 -14.74 -8.12
CA THR A 6 23.33 -13.33 -8.57
C THR A 6 21.99 -12.69 -8.16
N ARG A 7 21.36 -13.13 -7.05
CA ARG A 7 20.05 -12.62 -6.60
C ARG A 7 20.12 -11.57 -5.49
N ASP A 8 21.26 -11.42 -4.81
CA ASP A 8 21.34 -10.57 -3.60
C ASP A 8 21.86 -9.13 -3.84
N VAL A 9 22.17 -8.76 -5.09
CA VAL A 9 22.85 -7.47 -5.39
C VAL A 9 21.89 -6.38 -5.91
N ILE A 10 20.62 -6.69 -6.25
CA ILE A 10 19.78 -5.75 -7.02
C ILE A 10 18.91 -4.79 -6.15
N THR A 11 18.78 -5.01 -4.84
CA THR A 11 17.75 -4.31 -4.03
C THR A 11 18.27 -3.28 -3.01
N ARG A 12 19.58 -3.02 -2.96
CA ARG A 12 20.19 -2.18 -1.91
C ARG A 12 20.05 -0.66 -2.10
N ASP A 13 19.77 -0.15 -3.30
CA ASP A 13 19.80 1.30 -3.60
C ASP A 13 18.45 1.89 -4.05
N LEU A 14 17.31 1.35 -3.61
CA LEU A 14 15.98 1.75 -4.10
C LEU A 14 15.32 2.95 -3.39
N ILE A 15 16.00 3.65 -2.47
CA ILE A 15 15.38 4.69 -1.64
C ILE A 15 16.26 5.93 -1.55
N THR A 16 15.75 7.06 -2.05
CA THR A 16 16.29 8.38 -1.74
C THR A 16 15.92 8.77 -0.31
N ARG A 17 16.96 8.98 0.52
CA ARG A 17 16.86 9.22 1.98
C ARG A 17 16.67 10.70 2.36
N ASP A 18 16.20 11.55 1.46
CA ASP A 18 16.04 12.96 1.79
C ASP A 18 14.72 13.18 2.57
N MET A 19 14.86 13.51 3.85
CA MET A 19 13.76 13.61 4.84
C MET A 19 13.24 15.03 5.03
N ASN A 20 13.55 15.97 4.15
CA ASN A 20 12.89 17.27 4.13
C ASN A 20 11.67 17.23 3.21
N THR A 21 10.50 17.53 3.78
CA THR A 21 9.17 17.72 3.15
C THR A 21 9.20 17.61 1.63
N ARG A 22 8.85 16.42 1.10
CA ARG A 22 8.76 16.20 -0.34
C ARG A 22 7.73 17.16 -0.92
N ASP A 23 8.14 17.96 -1.90
CA ASP A 23 7.23 18.86 -2.60
C ASP A 23 6.36 18.04 -3.55
N MET A 24 5.11 17.80 -3.15
CA MET A 24 4.18 16.99 -3.91
C MET A 24 3.80 17.66 -5.23
N ASN A 25 4.01 18.97 -5.39
CA ASN A 25 3.86 19.65 -6.67
C ASN A 25 4.90 19.20 -7.70
N THR A 26 6.05 18.67 -7.26
CA THR A 26 7.06 18.08 -8.15
C THR A 26 6.84 16.59 -8.40
N VAL A 27 6.26 15.88 -7.43
CA VAL A 27 5.97 14.44 -7.49
C VAL A 27 4.83 14.15 -8.46
N VAL A 28 3.75 14.93 -8.37
CA VAL A 28 2.58 14.76 -9.24
C VAL A 28 2.96 15.12 -10.68
N GLY A 29 2.73 14.20 -11.61
CA GLY A 29 3.12 14.26 -13.02
C GLY A 29 4.45 13.59 -13.35
N SER A 30 5.30 13.31 -12.35
CA SER A 30 6.63 12.70 -12.56
C SER A 30 6.77 11.30 -11.99
N HIS A 31 6.01 10.97 -10.94
CA HIS A 31 6.03 9.66 -10.27
C HIS A 31 4.72 8.91 -10.48
N ASP A 32 4.79 7.58 -10.47
CA ASP A 32 3.60 6.79 -10.15
C ASP A 32 3.27 6.97 -8.65
N ILE A 33 2.00 6.88 -8.28
CA ILE A 33 1.54 7.03 -6.89
C ILE A 33 0.91 5.72 -6.43
N LEU A 34 1.38 5.20 -5.30
CA LEU A 34 0.86 4.00 -4.66
C LEU A 34 0.30 4.36 -3.28
N LEU A 35 -0.96 4.04 -3.03
CA LEU A 35 -1.56 4.06 -1.70
C LEU A 35 -1.97 2.63 -1.30
N VAL A 36 -1.36 2.11 -0.24
CA VAL A 36 -1.70 0.80 0.33
C VAL A 36 -2.32 1.00 1.70
N THR A 37 -3.56 0.53 1.88
CA THR A 37 -4.16 0.41 3.21
C THR A 37 -4.13 -1.03 3.67
N LEU A 38 -3.48 -1.28 4.81
CA LEU A 38 -3.45 -2.56 5.50
C LEU A 38 -4.65 -2.63 6.43
N ASP A 39 -5.79 -3.08 5.90
CA ASP A 39 -7.09 -2.94 6.55
C ASP A 39 -7.10 -3.56 7.96
N THR A 40 -7.49 -2.77 8.97
CA THR A 40 -7.49 -3.11 10.40
C THR A 40 -6.14 -3.24 11.12
N LEU A 41 -5.01 -2.96 10.47
CA LEU A 41 -3.69 -3.11 11.09
C LEU A 41 -3.50 -2.19 12.31
N ARG A 42 -3.14 -2.79 13.45
CA ARG A 42 -2.78 -2.05 14.67
C ARG A 42 -1.34 -1.57 14.66
N TYR A 43 -1.12 -0.37 15.20
CA TYR A 43 0.22 0.22 15.34
C TYR A 43 1.17 -0.63 16.20
N ASP A 44 0.70 -1.08 17.37
CA ASP A 44 1.52 -1.83 18.33
C ASP A 44 2.05 -3.15 17.74
N VAL A 45 1.20 -3.87 16.99
CA VAL A 45 1.61 -5.09 16.28
C VAL A 45 2.64 -4.77 15.19
N ALA A 46 2.38 -3.76 14.36
CA ALA A 46 3.28 -3.37 13.28
C ALA A 46 4.66 -2.94 13.81
N ALA A 47 4.69 -2.07 14.82
CA ALA A 47 5.92 -1.58 15.43
C ALA A 47 6.73 -2.71 16.09
N ARG A 48 6.06 -3.61 16.84
CA ARG A 48 6.69 -4.79 17.45
C ARG A 48 7.32 -5.69 16.40
N LEU A 49 6.60 -6.05 15.34
CA LEU A 49 7.10 -6.99 14.34
C LEU A 49 8.30 -6.42 13.53
N VAL A 50 8.35 -5.10 13.32
CA VAL A 50 9.55 -4.45 12.77
C VAL A 50 10.72 -4.55 13.76
N ALA A 51 10.49 -4.21 15.03
CA ALA A 51 11.53 -4.26 16.07
C ALA A 51 12.09 -5.68 16.26
N ASP A 52 11.25 -6.70 16.13
CA ASP A 52 11.62 -8.12 16.20
C ASP A 52 12.30 -8.64 14.92
N GLY A 53 12.44 -7.81 13.87
CA GLY A 53 13.05 -8.21 12.60
C GLY A 53 12.20 -9.17 11.76
N ARG A 54 10.88 -9.25 12.04
CA ARG A 54 9.94 -10.19 11.39
C ARG A 54 9.32 -9.66 10.11
N LEU A 55 9.52 -8.38 9.80
CA LEU A 55 9.03 -7.73 8.58
C LEU A 55 10.19 -7.21 7.71
N PRO A 56 11.09 -8.09 7.20
CA PRO A 56 12.30 -7.65 6.50
C PRO A 56 12.01 -6.86 5.21
N ASN A 57 10.89 -7.12 4.52
CA ASN A 57 10.59 -6.42 3.26
C ASN A 57 10.04 -5.01 3.50
N LEU A 58 9.16 -4.85 4.50
CA LEU A 58 8.64 -3.56 4.93
C LEU A 58 9.73 -2.75 5.62
N ALA A 59 10.46 -3.32 6.58
CA ALA A 59 11.52 -2.61 7.31
C ALA A 59 12.58 -2.00 6.39
N ARG A 60 12.88 -2.64 5.25
CA ARG A 60 13.81 -2.11 4.25
C ARG A 60 13.33 -0.81 3.59
N VAL A 61 12.01 -0.60 3.46
CA VAL A 61 11.42 0.57 2.79
C VAL A 61 10.93 1.65 3.73
N LEU A 62 10.68 1.30 5.00
CA LEU A 62 10.28 2.27 6.01
C LEU A 62 11.37 3.32 6.24
N PRO A 63 11.03 4.62 6.32
CA PRO A 63 11.95 5.65 6.80
C PRO A 63 12.54 5.26 8.15
N GLU A 64 13.87 5.33 8.27
CA GLU A 64 14.61 4.88 9.47
C GLU A 64 14.34 3.43 9.91
N GLY A 65 13.73 2.61 9.03
CA GLY A 65 13.29 1.28 9.35
C GLY A 65 12.15 1.23 10.39
N ARG A 66 11.30 2.27 10.48
CA ARG A 66 10.26 2.40 11.53
C ARG A 66 8.93 2.89 10.98
N TRP A 67 7.85 2.46 11.63
CA TRP A 67 6.51 3.02 11.41
C TRP A 67 6.34 4.31 12.19
N GLU A 68 5.72 5.32 11.57
CA GLU A 68 5.21 6.48 12.28
C GLU A 68 3.93 6.11 13.04
N ARG A 69 3.81 6.61 14.27
CA ARG A 69 2.59 6.50 15.08
C ARG A 69 1.62 7.60 14.67
N ARG A 70 0.47 7.24 14.12
CA ARG A 70 -0.53 8.20 13.66
C ARG A 70 -1.94 7.85 14.16
N HIS A 71 -2.83 8.82 14.18
CA HIS A 71 -4.25 8.63 14.44
C HIS A 71 -5.03 8.55 13.14
N SER A 72 -5.85 7.53 13.01
CA SER A 72 -6.75 7.37 11.88
C SER A 72 -7.78 8.51 11.82
N PRO A 73 -8.18 8.96 10.62
CA PRO A 73 -9.30 9.89 10.46
C PRO A 73 -10.68 9.26 10.72
N GLY A 74 -10.80 7.95 10.92
CA GLY A 74 -12.07 7.29 11.23
C GLY A 74 -11.91 5.90 11.85
N SER A 75 -12.86 5.49 12.69
CA SER A 75 -12.76 4.21 13.44
C SER A 75 -13.18 2.97 12.65
N PHE A 76 -13.47 3.10 11.35
CA PHE A 76 -13.83 2.01 10.46
C PHE A 76 -13.61 2.37 8.98
N THR A 77 -13.53 1.34 8.13
CA THR A 77 -13.10 1.45 6.73
C THR A 77 -13.74 2.59 5.95
N TYR A 78 -15.08 2.69 5.90
CA TYR A 78 -15.73 3.68 5.03
C TYR A 78 -15.38 5.12 5.42
N ALA A 79 -15.53 5.46 6.70
CA ALA A 79 -15.24 6.81 7.18
C ALA A 79 -13.76 7.16 7.02
N ALA A 80 -12.87 6.22 7.34
CA ALA A 80 -11.44 6.43 7.19
C ALA A 80 -11.06 6.69 5.73
N HIS A 81 -11.54 5.87 4.79
CA HIS A 81 -11.20 6.02 3.37
C HIS A 81 -11.86 7.24 2.71
N ALA A 82 -13.09 7.60 3.09
CA ALA A 82 -13.71 8.84 2.61
C ALA A 82 -12.85 10.06 2.99
N ALA A 83 -12.34 10.10 4.22
CA ALA A 83 -11.42 11.14 4.68
C ALA A 83 -10.06 11.08 3.95
N MET A 84 -9.46 9.89 3.83
CA MET A 84 -8.18 9.71 3.13
C MET A 84 -8.24 10.16 1.67
N PHE A 85 -9.32 9.83 0.95
CA PHE A 85 -9.49 10.28 -0.44
C PHE A 85 -9.77 11.78 -0.56
N ALA A 86 -10.24 12.46 0.50
CA ALA A 86 -10.27 13.93 0.54
C ALA A 86 -8.89 14.56 0.92
N GLY A 87 -7.87 13.74 1.14
CA GLY A 87 -6.51 14.15 1.53
C GLY A 87 -6.28 14.17 3.04
N PHE A 88 -7.20 13.68 3.87
CA PHE A 88 -7.00 13.54 5.32
C PHE A 88 -6.44 12.14 5.64
N LEU A 89 -5.15 11.95 5.38
CA LEU A 89 -4.42 10.76 5.77
C LEU A 89 -4.32 10.63 7.30
N PRO A 90 -3.92 9.45 7.84
CA PRO A 90 -3.61 9.33 9.26
C PRO A 90 -2.69 10.45 9.72
N THR A 91 -3.08 11.13 10.80
CA THR A 91 -2.44 12.34 11.31
C THR A 91 -1.36 11.95 12.33
N PRO A 92 -0.16 12.55 12.33
CA PRO A 92 0.84 12.30 13.37
C PRO A 92 0.23 12.38 14.77
N ALA A 93 0.62 11.44 15.65
CA ALA A 93 0.05 11.38 16.99
C ALA A 93 0.49 12.54 17.90
N GLU A 94 1.59 13.22 17.54
CA GLU A 94 2.11 14.38 18.25
C GLU A 94 1.20 15.62 18.06
N PRO A 95 1.04 16.48 19.07
CA PRO A 95 0.27 17.70 18.94
C PRO A 95 0.83 18.64 17.87
N GLY A 96 -0.06 19.37 17.19
CA GLY A 96 0.31 20.43 16.26
C GLY A 96 -0.39 20.35 14.91
N ALA A 97 -0.18 21.38 14.08
CA ALA A 97 -0.60 21.36 12.69
C ALA A 97 0.41 20.58 11.86
N HIS A 98 -0.09 19.58 11.11
CA HIS A 98 0.74 18.72 10.28
C HIS A 98 0.38 18.91 8.82
N ALA A 99 1.37 19.27 8.00
CA ALA A 99 1.17 19.39 6.56
C ALA A 99 0.76 18.05 5.94
N ARG A 100 -0.14 18.11 4.96
CA ARG A 100 -0.62 16.92 4.24
C ARG A 100 0.02 16.86 2.85
N PRO A 101 0.35 15.67 2.31
CA PRO A 101 0.90 15.56 0.96
C PRO A 101 -0.12 15.97 -0.11
N PHE A 102 -1.39 15.67 0.11
CA PHE A 102 -2.50 15.99 -0.78
C PHE A 102 -3.61 16.70 -0.02
N ALA A 103 -4.30 17.65 -0.67
CA ALA A 103 -5.47 18.29 -0.08
C ALA A 103 -6.50 18.68 -1.14
N ALA A 104 -7.74 18.25 -0.97
CA ALA A 104 -8.87 18.83 -1.71
C ALA A 104 -9.00 20.30 -1.32
N ARG A 105 -9.29 21.17 -2.29
CA ARG A 105 -9.55 22.59 -2.03
C ARG A 105 -10.91 22.75 -1.32
N PHE A 106 -10.90 23.26 -0.10
CA PHE A 106 -12.10 23.70 0.60
C PHE A 106 -11.80 24.91 1.50
N PRO A 107 -12.80 25.76 1.81
CA PRO A 107 -12.62 26.89 2.73
C PRO A 107 -12.24 26.41 4.14
N GLY A 108 -11.20 26.99 4.74
CA GLY A 108 -10.78 26.66 6.11
C GLY A 108 -9.79 25.50 6.23
N SER A 109 -9.09 25.10 5.16
CA SER A 109 -7.98 24.13 5.27
C SER A 109 -6.80 24.77 6.01
N GLU A 110 -6.56 24.34 7.25
CA GLU A 110 -5.47 24.85 8.11
C GLU A 110 -4.15 24.06 7.95
N THR A 111 -4.19 22.90 7.30
CA THR A 111 -3.06 21.95 7.21
C THR A 111 -2.48 21.81 5.80
N THR A 112 -2.71 22.80 4.94
CA THR A 112 -2.12 22.89 3.60
C THR A 112 -0.83 23.72 3.67
N ALA A 113 0.29 23.16 3.22
CA ALA A 113 1.59 23.83 3.17
C ALA A 113 2.05 24.05 1.71
N ALA A 114 3.16 24.77 1.51
CA ALA A 114 3.69 25.07 0.17
C ALA A 114 3.99 23.81 -0.66
N GLY A 115 4.45 22.72 -0.02
CA GLY A 115 4.71 21.43 -0.67
C GLY A 115 3.50 20.50 -0.78
N THR A 116 2.31 20.92 -0.32
CA THR A 116 1.07 20.15 -0.47
C THR A 116 0.57 20.28 -1.90
N TRP A 117 0.28 19.16 -2.56
CA TRP A 117 -0.42 19.19 -3.84
C TRP A 117 -1.92 19.40 -3.60
N VAL A 118 -2.40 20.60 -3.95
CA VAL A 118 -3.80 21.00 -3.77
C VAL A 118 -4.57 20.77 -5.06
N PHE A 119 -5.67 20.03 -4.98
CA PHE A 119 -6.50 19.70 -6.15
C PHE A 119 -7.91 20.29 -6.05
N ASP A 120 -8.45 20.67 -7.21
CA ASP A 120 -9.83 21.17 -7.36
C ASP A 120 -10.75 20.06 -7.89
N ALA A 121 -11.04 19.11 -7.00
CA ALA A 121 -11.88 17.94 -7.23
C ALA A 121 -12.45 17.44 -5.89
N PRO A 122 -13.57 16.69 -5.89
CA PRO A 122 -14.18 16.18 -4.67
C PRO A 122 -13.30 15.16 -3.92
N ASP A 123 -12.38 14.50 -4.63
CA ASP A 123 -11.53 13.44 -4.10
C ASP A 123 -10.22 13.32 -4.89
N LEU A 124 -9.23 12.67 -4.28
CA LEU A 124 -7.88 12.47 -4.79
C LEU A 124 -7.86 11.64 -6.08
N PRO A 125 -8.59 10.51 -6.22
CA PRO A 125 -8.72 9.83 -7.50
C PRO A 125 -9.14 10.78 -8.64
N THR A 126 -10.22 11.54 -8.46
CA THR A 126 -10.70 12.50 -9.47
C THR A 126 -9.67 13.60 -9.75
N GLY A 127 -9.00 14.10 -8.71
CA GLY A 127 -7.92 15.08 -8.85
C GLY A 127 -6.76 14.56 -9.69
N LEU A 128 -6.28 13.35 -9.40
CA LEU A 128 -5.16 12.73 -10.11
C LEU A 128 -5.54 12.36 -11.55
N ALA A 129 -6.77 11.89 -11.79
CA ALA A 129 -7.29 11.66 -13.14
C ALA A 129 -7.23 12.94 -13.99
N LYS A 130 -7.67 14.09 -13.44
CA LYS A 130 -7.53 15.40 -14.11
C LYS A 130 -6.07 15.81 -14.33
N ALA A 131 -5.14 15.32 -13.52
CA ALA A 131 -3.71 15.54 -13.68
C ALA A 131 -3.04 14.55 -14.65
N GLY A 132 -3.81 13.70 -15.34
CA GLY A 132 -3.32 12.76 -16.36
C GLY A 132 -2.91 11.39 -15.83
N TYR A 133 -3.27 11.04 -14.59
CA TYR A 133 -3.04 9.71 -14.04
C TYR A 133 -4.14 8.75 -14.48
N GLN A 134 -3.82 7.49 -14.83
CA GLN A 134 -4.83 6.43 -14.74
C GLN A 134 -5.05 6.11 -13.26
N THR A 135 -6.30 6.12 -12.80
CA THR A 135 -6.64 5.80 -11.41
C THR A 135 -7.23 4.40 -11.28
N VAL A 136 -6.58 3.55 -10.47
CA VAL A 136 -6.93 2.13 -10.32
C VAL A 136 -7.14 1.79 -8.85
N CYS A 137 -8.27 1.17 -8.53
CA CYS A 137 -8.55 0.60 -7.21
C CYS A 137 -8.59 -0.93 -7.27
N VAL A 138 -7.85 -1.60 -6.39
CA VAL A 138 -7.97 -3.04 -6.14
C VAL A 138 -8.52 -3.24 -4.72
N GLY A 139 -9.79 -3.60 -4.64
CA GLY A 139 -10.53 -3.75 -3.39
C GLY A 139 -10.30 -5.08 -2.68
N GLY A 140 -10.39 -5.09 -1.35
CA GLY A 140 -10.27 -6.30 -0.54
C GLY A 140 -11.44 -6.51 0.43
N VAL A 141 -11.93 -5.47 1.10
CA VAL A 141 -12.97 -5.59 2.13
C VAL A 141 -14.35 -5.15 1.66
N GLY A 142 -15.36 -5.27 2.54
CA GLY A 142 -16.78 -5.07 2.20
C GLY A 142 -17.12 -3.72 1.55
N PHE A 143 -16.42 -2.63 1.91
CA PHE A 143 -16.63 -1.31 1.31
C PHE A 143 -15.96 -1.13 -0.05
N PHE A 144 -15.18 -2.11 -0.48
CA PHE A 144 -14.50 -2.15 -1.78
C PHE A 144 -14.86 -3.39 -2.61
N ASN A 145 -15.86 -4.17 -2.18
CA ASN A 145 -16.15 -5.46 -2.80
C ASN A 145 -17.06 -5.38 -4.04
N LYS A 146 -17.65 -4.22 -4.34
CA LYS A 146 -18.54 -4.01 -5.49
C LYS A 146 -19.78 -4.93 -5.52
N GLN A 147 -20.11 -5.60 -4.42
CA GLN A 147 -21.25 -6.53 -4.35
C GLN A 147 -22.56 -5.82 -3.97
N SER A 148 -22.48 -4.56 -3.57
CA SER A 148 -23.63 -3.71 -3.23
C SER A 148 -23.39 -2.27 -3.67
N PRO A 149 -24.44 -1.42 -3.72
CA PRO A 149 -24.26 0.01 -3.97
C PRO A 149 -23.28 0.66 -3.00
N LEU A 150 -23.36 0.31 -1.70
CA LEU A 150 -22.43 0.82 -0.69
C LEU A 150 -20.99 0.31 -0.92
N GLY A 151 -20.83 -0.98 -1.20
CA GLY A 151 -19.54 -1.59 -1.55
C GLY A 151 -18.96 -1.13 -2.89
N SER A 152 -19.71 -0.33 -3.66
CA SER A 152 -19.28 0.28 -4.92
C SER A 152 -19.01 1.78 -4.80
N ALA A 153 -19.37 2.40 -3.67
CA ALA A 153 -19.29 3.86 -3.53
C ALA A 153 -17.84 4.37 -3.54
N LEU A 154 -16.95 3.78 -2.74
CA LEU A 154 -15.53 4.13 -2.72
C LEU A 154 -14.79 3.64 -3.99
N PRO A 155 -14.97 2.40 -4.47
CA PRO A 155 -14.42 1.98 -5.76
C PRO A 155 -14.87 2.83 -6.95
N GLY A 156 -16.06 3.42 -6.88
CA GLY A 156 -16.64 4.25 -7.93
C GLY A 156 -15.97 5.62 -8.10
N LEU A 157 -15.06 6.00 -7.20
CA LEU A 157 -14.25 7.22 -7.33
C LEU A 157 -13.11 7.06 -8.35
N PHE A 158 -12.73 5.83 -8.66
CA PHE A 158 -11.61 5.50 -9.55
C PHE A 158 -12.11 5.23 -10.98
N GLU A 159 -11.30 5.55 -11.99
CA GLU A 159 -11.60 5.26 -13.40
C GLU A 159 -11.71 3.75 -13.67
N GLU A 160 -10.85 2.95 -13.02
CA GLU A 160 -10.95 1.50 -13.04
C GLU A 160 -10.94 0.94 -11.61
N SER A 161 -11.85 0.01 -11.30
CA SER A 161 -11.86 -0.64 -9.99
C SER A 161 -12.19 -2.13 -10.06
N HIS A 162 -11.45 -2.93 -9.31
CA HIS A 162 -11.45 -4.39 -9.38
C HIS A 162 -11.77 -5.01 -8.04
N TRP A 163 -12.59 -6.05 -8.07
CA TRP A 163 -12.80 -6.96 -6.96
C TRP A 163 -13.11 -8.37 -7.48
N ALA A 164 -12.67 -9.39 -6.74
CA ALA A 164 -13.03 -10.79 -6.93
C ALA A 164 -13.03 -11.48 -5.54
N PRO A 165 -13.76 -12.60 -5.36
CA PRO A 165 -13.78 -13.33 -4.09
C PRO A 165 -12.39 -13.68 -3.55
N GLU A 166 -11.44 -13.97 -4.42
CA GLU A 166 -10.07 -14.32 -4.07
C GLU A 166 -9.27 -13.15 -3.49
N PHE A 167 -9.77 -11.91 -3.59
CA PHE A 167 -9.18 -10.72 -2.97
C PHE A 167 -9.77 -10.46 -1.57
N GLY A 168 -10.86 -11.15 -1.24
CA GLY A 168 -11.67 -10.94 -0.05
C GLY A 168 -11.01 -11.41 1.25
N VAL A 169 -11.61 -10.99 2.37
CA VAL A 169 -11.19 -11.32 3.74
C VAL A 169 -11.17 -12.82 4.05
N THR A 170 -11.88 -13.65 3.28
CA THR A 170 -11.90 -15.11 3.46
C THR A 170 -10.82 -15.82 2.65
N SER A 171 -10.03 -15.08 1.87
CA SER A 171 -8.97 -15.65 1.03
C SER A 171 -7.62 -15.58 1.72
N ARG A 172 -7.04 -16.76 2.01
CA ARG A 172 -5.66 -16.91 2.52
C ARG A 172 -4.60 -16.30 1.59
N HIS A 173 -4.94 -16.15 0.31
CA HIS A 173 -4.06 -15.71 -0.77
C HIS A 173 -4.47 -14.33 -1.31
N SER A 174 -5.15 -13.50 -0.52
CA SER A 174 -5.75 -12.25 -0.99
C SER A 174 -4.75 -11.30 -1.65
N LEU A 175 -3.68 -10.91 -0.93
CA LEU A 175 -2.70 -9.95 -1.45
C LEU A 175 -2.02 -10.39 -2.75
N GLU A 176 -1.58 -11.65 -2.87
CA GLU A 176 -0.95 -12.11 -4.11
C GLU A 176 -1.91 -12.03 -5.30
N ARG A 177 -3.20 -12.29 -5.09
CA ARG A 177 -4.25 -12.17 -6.13
C ARG A 177 -4.57 -10.72 -6.46
N GLN A 178 -4.56 -9.84 -5.46
CA GLN A 178 -4.69 -8.39 -5.67
C GLN A 178 -3.51 -7.85 -6.50
N ILE A 179 -2.28 -8.30 -6.22
CA ILE A 179 -1.08 -7.92 -6.99
C ILE A 179 -1.16 -8.46 -8.42
N ASP A 180 -1.58 -9.72 -8.61
CA ASP A 180 -1.80 -10.28 -9.95
C ASP A 180 -2.80 -9.43 -10.75
N ARG A 181 -3.88 -8.96 -10.10
CA ARG A 181 -4.87 -8.10 -10.76
C ARG A 181 -4.32 -6.71 -11.07
N ALA A 182 -3.56 -6.10 -10.16
CA ALA A 182 -2.92 -4.82 -10.38
C ALA A 182 -1.94 -4.89 -11.58
N GLU A 183 -1.19 -5.98 -11.71
CA GLU A 183 -0.28 -6.18 -12.85
C GLU A 183 -1.04 -6.26 -14.19
N LEU A 184 -2.23 -6.83 -14.21
CA LEU A 184 -3.08 -6.82 -15.41
C LEU A 184 -3.62 -5.43 -15.73
N ALA A 185 -4.07 -4.68 -14.72
CA ALA A 185 -4.63 -3.33 -14.89
C ALA A 185 -3.58 -2.30 -15.35
N LEU A 186 -2.33 -2.49 -14.92
CA LEU A 186 -1.19 -1.61 -15.23
C LEU A 186 -0.33 -2.12 -16.41
N ARG A 187 -0.82 -3.08 -17.18
CA ARG A 187 -0.08 -3.62 -18.34
C ARG A 187 -0.06 -2.60 -19.49
N ASP A 188 1.09 -2.50 -20.17
CA ASP A 188 1.29 -1.73 -21.41
C ASP A 188 0.90 -0.24 -21.29
N ARG A 189 1.20 0.37 -20.13
CA ARG A 189 0.83 1.75 -19.81
C ARG A 189 1.99 2.73 -19.96
N ASP A 190 1.72 3.80 -20.69
CA ASP A 190 2.60 4.96 -20.85
C ASP A 190 2.18 6.13 -19.94
N GLU A 191 0.97 6.09 -19.36
CA GLU A 191 0.47 7.08 -18.40
C GLU A 191 1.15 6.90 -17.02
N PRO A 192 1.26 7.95 -16.18
CA PRO A 192 1.51 7.75 -14.75
C PRO A 192 0.28 7.09 -14.09
N ALA A 193 0.49 6.23 -13.11
CA ALA A 193 -0.56 5.47 -12.44
C ALA A 193 -0.77 5.93 -11.00
N PHE A 194 -2.04 6.06 -10.59
CA PHE A 194 -2.41 6.08 -9.18
C PHE A 194 -3.07 4.74 -8.84
N LEU A 195 -2.31 3.88 -8.15
CA LEU A 195 -2.81 2.59 -7.68
C LEU A 195 -3.18 2.68 -6.21
N PHE A 196 -4.43 2.37 -5.90
CA PHE A 196 -4.91 2.12 -4.55
C PHE A 196 -5.13 0.61 -4.33
N VAL A 197 -4.57 0.07 -3.25
CA VAL A 197 -4.78 -1.33 -2.83
C VAL A 197 -5.29 -1.38 -1.40
N ASN A 198 -6.52 -1.85 -1.22
CA ASN A 198 -7.10 -2.13 0.10
C ASN A 198 -6.81 -3.60 0.46
N VAL A 199 -5.78 -3.84 1.26
CA VAL A 199 -5.30 -5.18 1.61
C VAL A 199 -6.19 -5.78 2.69
N SER A 200 -6.86 -6.88 2.37
CA SER A 200 -7.86 -7.52 3.23
C SER A 200 -7.29 -8.49 4.27
N ALA A 201 -6.01 -8.87 4.15
CA ALA A 201 -5.45 -10.03 4.84
C ALA A 201 -5.50 -9.97 6.39
N LEU A 202 -5.49 -8.76 6.97
CA LEU A 202 -5.52 -8.58 8.42
C LEU A 202 -6.94 -8.46 8.98
N HIS A 203 -7.91 -8.04 8.16
CA HIS A 203 -9.30 -7.95 8.56
C HIS A 203 -9.84 -9.36 8.86
N GLN A 204 -10.74 -9.46 9.85
CA GLN A 204 -11.35 -10.73 10.21
C GLN A 204 -12.11 -11.40 9.04
N PRO A 205 -12.09 -12.74 8.93
CA PRO A 205 -11.30 -13.67 9.73
C PRO A 205 -9.80 -13.64 9.34
N ASN A 206 -8.91 -13.73 10.31
CA ASN A 206 -7.46 -13.80 10.10
C ASN A 206 -6.78 -14.98 10.82
N TRP A 207 -7.51 -15.73 11.66
CA TRP A 207 -7.04 -16.93 12.37
C TRP A 207 -6.27 -17.88 11.47
N PHE A 208 -6.72 -18.04 10.23
CA PHE A 208 -6.12 -18.98 9.29
C PHE A 208 -4.68 -18.62 8.92
N HIS A 209 -4.22 -17.38 9.10
CA HIS A 209 -2.82 -17.03 8.89
C HIS A 209 -1.88 -17.62 9.96
N LEU A 210 -2.39 -17.96 11.14
CA LEU A 210 -1.63 -18.63 12.18
C LEU A 210 -1.51 -20.13 11.87
N ALA A 211 -0.29 -20.64 11.87
CA ALA A 211 -0.03 -22.04 11.57
C ALA A 211 -0.68 -22.96 12.63
N GLY A 212 -1.49 -23.91 12.19
CA GLY A 212 -2.17 -24.86 13.06
C GLY A 212 -3.47 -24.35 13.69
N ALA A 213 -3.85 -23.09 13.47
CA ALA A 213 -5.11 -22.55 13.95
C ALA A 213 -6.30 -23.02 13.10
N ALA A 214 -7.44 -23.18 13.75
CA ALA A 214 -8.73 -23.51 13.19
C ALA A 214 -9.75 -22.38 13.44
N GLN A 215 -10.95 -22.50 12.86
CA GLN A 215 -11.96 -21.44 12.94
C GLN A 215 -12.44 -21.21 14.39
N GLU A 216 -12.49 -22.28 15.19
CA GLU A 216 -12.87 -22.29 16.60
C GLU A 216 -11.88 -21.54 17.51
N ASP A 217 -10.62 -21.39 17.10
CA ASP A 217 -9.63 -20.61 17.85
C ASP A 217 -9.92 -19.10 17.77
N GLY A 218 -10.61 -18.67 16.70
CA GLY A 218 -10.92 -17.28 16.46
C GLY A 218 -9.70 -16.42 16.15
N ASP A 219 -9.95 -15.13 15.88
CA ASP A 219 -8.88 -14.18 15.59
C ASP A 219 -8.23 -13.66 16.88
N THR A 220 -6.91 -13.60 16.89
CA THR A 220 -6.11 -13.13 18.01
C THR A 220 -5.03 -12.14 17.56
N LEU A 221 -4.30 -11.58 18.52
CA LEU A 221 -3.11 -10.78 18.21
C LEU A 221 -2.02 -11.59 17.48
N GLU A 222 -1.91 -12.88 17.75
CA GLU A 222 -0.97 -13.80 17.11
C GLU A 222 -1.34 -14.06 15.65
N SER A 223 -2.61 -14.30 15.35
CA SER A 223 -3.06 -14.45 13.96
C SER A 223 -3.01 -13.14 13.19
N HIS A 224 -3.29 -12.01 13.84
CA HIS A 224 -3.10 -10.67 13.27
C HIS A 224 -1.63 -10.42 12.90
N ALA A 225 -0.69 -10.81 13.78
CA ALA A 225 0.74 -10.73 13.51
C ALA A 225 1.15 -11.64 12.33
N ALA A 226 0.66 -12.88 12.31
CA ALA A 226 0.94 -13.83 11.23
C ALA A 226 0.40 -13.34 9.86
N ALA A 227 -0.74 -12.64 9.86
CA ALA A 227 -1.30 -12.01 8.67
C ALA A 227 -0.41 -10.87 8.15
N LEU A 228 0.17 -10.05 9.04
CA LEU A 228 1.14 -9.02 8.63
C LEU A 228 2.42 -9.61 8.05
N GLU A 229 2.92 -10.72 8.62
CA GLU A 229 4.06 -11.45 8.06
C GLU A 229 3.72 -12.06 6.68
N TYR A 230 2.47 -12.48 6.45
CA TYR A 230 2.00 -12.85 5.12
C TYR A 230 2.07 -11.66 4.15
N VAL A 231 1.58 -10.49 4.56
CA VAL A 231 1.69 -9.27 3.74
C VAL A 231 3.16 -8.95 3.39
N ASP A 232 4.05 -8.99 4.39
CA ASP A 232 5.48 -8.70 4.19
C ASP A 232 6.13 -9.61 3.13
N ARG A 233 5.81 -10.91 3.13
CA ARG A 233 6.34 -11.87 2.16
C ARG A 233 5.98 -11.52 0.71
N HIS A 234 4.87 -10.82 0.47
CA HIS A 234 4.37 -10.55 -0.88
C HIS A 234 4.49 -9.09 -1.32
N ILE A 235 4.57 -8.13 -0.39
CA ILE A 235 4.51 -6.69 -0.71
C ILE A 235 5.63 -6.22 -1.64
N GLY A 236 6.80 -6.88 -1.61
CA GLY A 236 7.90 -6.59 -2.52
C GLY A 236 7.53 -6.73 -4.01
N ARG A 237 6.59 -7.62 -4.35
CA ARG A 237 6.07 -7.76 -5.72
C ARG A 237 5.30 -6.51 -6.17
N LEU A 238 4.55 -5.89 -5.26
CA LEU A 238 3.80 -4.65 -5.53
C LEU A 238 4.76 -3.48 -5.77
N PHE A 239 5.80 -3.35 -4.95
CA PHE A 239 6.84 -2.33 -5.13
C PHE A 239 7.58 -2.51 -6.46
N ALA A 240 7.92 -3.75 -6.81
CA ALA A 240 8.55 -4.06 -8.08
C ALA A 240 7.64 -3.75 -9.28
N LEU A 241 6.32 -3.94 -9.15
CA LEU A 241 5.34 -3.57 -10.16
C LEU A 241 5.31 -2.04 -10.36
N MET A 242 5.20 -1.28 -9.28
CA MET A 242 5.04 0.18 -9.34
C MET A 242 6.31 0.94 -9.75
N THR A 243 7.47 0.29 -9.73
CA THR A 243 8.76 0.92 -10.09
C THR A 243 9.28 0.54 -11.49
N ARG A 244 8.44 -0.11 -12.32
CA ARG A 244 8.85 -0.58 -13.66
C ARG A 244 9.16 0.58 -14.61
N ASN A 245 8.27 1.58 -14.61
CA ASN A 245 8.29 2.65 -15.62
C ASN A 245 8.84 3.96 -15.04
N ARG A 246 8.51 4.26 -13.78
CA ARG A 246 8.85 5.51 -13.09
C ARG A 246 9.32 5.25 -11.65
N PRO A 247 9.94 6.24 -11.01
CA PRO A 247 9.96 6.29 -9.55
C PRO A 247 8.52 6.35 -9.02
N CYS A 248 8.30 5.83 -7.82
CA CYS A 248 6.97 5.75 -7.23
C CYS A 248 6.94 6.41 -5.85
N PHE A 249 6.04 7.38 -5.67
CA PHE A 249 5.70 7.88 -4.34
C PHE A 249 4.70 6.91 -3.69
N THR A 250 5.09 6.33 -2.57
CA THR A 250 4.33 5.27 -1.90
C THR A 250 3.91 5.74 -0.51
N ILE A 251 2.63 5.58 -0.20
CA ILE A 251 2.08 5.64 1.15
C ILE A 251 1.62 4.22 1.54
N ILE A 252 2.04 3.77 2.71
CA ILE A 252 1.51 2.56 3.36
C ILE A 252 1.02 2.95 4.74
N CYS A 253 -0.24 2.64 5.02
CA CYS A 253 -0.83 2.92 6.33
C CYS A 253 -1.89 1.89 6.68
N SER A 254 -2.42 2.00 7.90
CA SER A 254 -3.72 1.40 8.21
C SER A 254 -4.83 2.44 8.14
N ASP A 255 -6.03 2.00 7.78
CA ASP A 255 -7.25 2.79 7.80
C ASP A 255 -7.83 2.88 9.22
N HIS A 256 -7.73 1.83 10.02
CA HIS A 256 -8.01 1.78 11.45
C HIS A 256 -7.36 0.53 12.06
N GLY A 257 -7.37 0.39 13.38
CA GLY A 257 -6.99 -0.86 14.05
C GLY A 257 -8.21 -1.72 14.41
N THR A 258 -8.00 -2.74 15.25
CA THR A 258 -9.06 -3.62 15.76
C THR A 258 -8.74 -4.09 17.18
N ALA A 259 -9.77 -4.26 18.00
CA ALA A 259 -9.66 -4.76 19.37
C ALA A 259 -9.89 -6.29 19.41
N TYR A 260 -9.15 -6.97 20.27
CA TYR A 260 -9.19 -8.40 20.53
C TYR A 260 -9.58 -8.72 21.99
N GLY A 261 -10.32 -7.81 22.65
CA GLY A 261 -10.74 -7.93 24.04
C GLY A 261 -10.25 -6.80 24.94
N GLU A 262 -9.46 -5.85 24.43
CA GLU A 262 -8.94 -4.72 25.21
C GLU A 262 -10.08 -3.94 25.87
N SER A 263 -10.00 -3.80 27.19
CA SER A 263 -11.03 -3.12 27.99
C SER A 263 -12.44 -3.69 27.75
N GLY A 264 -12.56 -4.98 27.43
CA GLY A 264 -13.83 -5.64 27.11
C GLY A 264 -14.38 -5.36 25.72
N HIS A 265 -13.60 -4.74 24.82
CA HIS A 265 -14.01 -4.42 23.45
C HIS A 265 -13.42 -5.38 22.43
N THR A 266 -14.21 -5.73 21.42
CA THR A 266 -13.78 -6.55 20.28
C THR A 266 -14.20 -5.89 18.97
N GLY A 267 -13.32 -5.91 17.96
CA GLY A 267 -13.55 -5.31 16.66
C GLY A 267 -13.22 -3.81 16.62
N HIS A 268 -13.89 -3.09 15.74
CA HIS A 268 -13.65 -1.68 15.42
C HIS A 268 -14.99 -0.91 15.41
N ARG A 269 -15.00 0.36 14.98
CA ARG A 269 -16.11 1.33 15.16
C ARG A 269 -16.28 1.85 16.59
N ILE A 270 -15.18 1.93 17.35
CA ILE A 270 -15.17 2.33 18.76
C ILE A 270 -14.08 3.37 19.02
N GLY A 271 -14.22 4.13 20.10
CA GLY A 271 -13.27 5.14 20.57
C GLY A 271 -12.04 4.57 21.29
N HIS A 272 -11.56 3.38 20.92
CA HIS A 272 -10.47 2.69 21.64
C HIS A 272 -9.11 2.94 20.98
N GLU A 273 -8.06 3.10 21.77
CA GLU A 273 -6.73 3.50 21.28
C GLU A 273 -6.15 2.52 20.24
N VAL A 274 -6.38 1.22 20.43
CA VAL A 274 -5.96 0.18 19.47
C VAL A 274 -6.69 0.24 18.12
N VAL A 275 -7.79 1.00 18.02
CA VAL A 275 -8.54 1.24 16.78
C VAL A 275 -8.11 2.55 16.13
N TRP A 276 -7.85 3.59 16.93
CA TRP A 276 -7.47 4.90 16.40
C TRP A 276 -5.99 5.03 16.10
N THR A 277 -5.12 4.31 16.80
CA THR A 277 -3.67 4.36 16.57
C THR A 277 -3.24 3.40 15.49
N VAL A 278 -2.74 3.95 14.38
CA VAL A 278 -2.38 3.23 13.16
C VAL A 278 -0.94 3.47 12.75
N PRO A 279 -0.29 2.49 12.10
CA PRO A 279 1.01 2.70 11.46
C PRO A 279 0.86 3.50 10.18
N TYR A 280 1.86 4.33 9.90
CA TYR A 280 1.98 5.10 8.67
C TYR A 280 3.44 5.14 8.20
N ALA A 281 3.65 5.14 6.90
CA ALA A 281 4.91 5.51 6.27
C ALA A 281 4.69 6.07 4.87
N GLU A 282 5.53 7.02 4.47
CA GLU A 282 5.60 7.52 3.10
C GLU A 282 7.05 7.63 2.60
N PHE A 283 7.30 7.19 1.37
CA PHE A 283 8.65 7.12 0.79
C PHE A 283 8.61 7.12 -0.73
N VAL A 284 9.75 7.43 -1.34
CA VAL A 284 9.95 7.26 -2.79
C VAL A 284 10.71 5.97 -3.03
N LEU A 285 10.15 5.14 -3.90
CA LEU A 285 10.82 3.99 -4.48
C LEU A 285 11.44 4.40 -5.81
N GLU A 286 12.74 4.19 -5.95
CA GLU A 286 13.44 4.47 -7.21
C GLU A 286 12.99 3.52 -8.31
N ARG A 287 13.03 4.02 -9.56
CA ARG A 287 12.75 3.19 -10.73
C ARG A 287 13.73 2.03 -10.78
N THR A 288 13.21 0.80 -10.90
CA THR A 288 14.05 -0.36 -11.11
C THR A 288 14.55 -0.35 -12.56
N PRO A 289 15.87 -0.29 -12.83
CA PRO A 289 16.39 -0.31 -14.19
C PRO A 289 15.95 -1.60 -14.90
N ALA A 290 15.48 -1.49 -16.14
CA ALA A 290 15.16 -2.66 -16.94
C ALA A 290 16.42 -3.55 -17.04
N ARG A 291 16.30 -4.85 -16.72
CA ARG A 291 17.39 -5.79 -17.00
C ARG A 291 17.68 -5.74 -18.50
N PRO A 292 18.94 -5.55 -18.93
CA PRO A 292 19.27 -5.60 -20.34
C PRO A 292 18.82 -6.96 -20.90
N ARG A 293 18.08 -6.94 -22.01
CA ARG A 293 17.72 -8.17 -22.72
C ARG A 293 19.03 -8.92 -23.03
N PRO A 294 19.11 -10.25 -22.80
CA PRO A 294 20.27 -11.01 -23.23
C PRO A 294 20.44 -10.77 -24.73
N GLN A 295 21.59 -10.21 -25.13
CA GLN A 295 21.99 -10.20 -26.53
C GLN A 295 22.28 -11.66 -26.87
N TRP A 296 21.27 -12.38 -27.36
CA TRP A 296 21.53 -13.62 -28.07
C TRP A 296 22.27 -13.22 -29.34
N GLY A 297 23.59 -13.34 -29.28
CA GLY A 297 24.49 -13.01 -30.37
C GLY A 297 24.01 -13.68 -31.64
N ARG A 298 23.93 -12.90 -32.72
CA ARG A 298 23.72 -13.39 -34.08
C ARG A 298 24.62 -14.62 -34.28
N ALA A 299 24.00 -15.77 -34.52
CA ALA A 299 24.72 -16.97 -34.95
C ALA A 299 25.59 -16.56 -36.16
N ARG A 300 26.91 -16.64 -36.00
CA ARG A 300 27.83 -16.50 -37.12
C ARG A 300 27.53 -17.67 -38.05
N ALA A 301 27.16 -17.34 -39.29
CA ALA A 301 27.09 -18.30 -40.38
C ALA A 301 28.43 -19.03 -40.47
N TRP A 302 28.40 -20.36 -40.32
CA TRP A 302 29.52 -21.22 -40.63
C TRP A 302 29.56 -21.39 -42.16
N ASP A 303 30.31 -20.52 -42.82
CA ASP A 303 30.76 -20.75 -44.19
C ASP A 303 32.23 -21.18 -44.18
N ARG A 304 32.48 -22.33 -44.82
CA ARG A 304 33.74 -22.84 -45.37
C ARG A 304 34.87 -23.17 -44.38
N ILE A 305 35.13 -24.48 -44.23
CA ILE A 305 36.42 -25.05 -44.65
C ILE A 305 36.15 -26.33 -45.44
N ARG A 306 36.50 -26.30 -46.74
CA ARG A 306 36.79 -27.50 -47.53
C ARG A 306 38.18 -27.99 -47.11
N GLY A 307 38.29 -29.27 -46.84
CA GLY A 307 39.51 -30.04 -46.64
C GLY A 307 39.14 -31.51 -46.57
#